data_AF-J9FTR2-F1
#
_entry.id   AF-J9FTR2-F1
#
_cell.length_a   1.000
_cell.length_b   1.000
_cell.length_c   1.000
_cell.angle_alpha   90.00
_cell.angle_beta   90.00
_cell.angle_gamma   90.00
#
_symmetry.space_group_name_H-M   'P 1'
#
loop_
_entity.id
_entity.type
_entity.pdbx_description
1 polymer ?
#
loop_
_entity_poly.entity_id
_entity_poly.type
_entity_poly.pdbx_seq_one_letter_code
_entity_poly.pdbx_strand_id
1 'polypeptide(L)'
;MQLTWPHAETDWAYMLEEVTACYLRLAYEIAIREPLLIVAPGTESVRKLLEEKLPQRATQNIRYFSCPTNDTWARDHAFLTVVNQEGNELLDFTFNGWGGKFEASLDNAINARLKDTLHGKYVDCLDFILEGGSVETDGKGTLLTTAECLLNPNRNPQFDRAHIEVLLGERLGLHLFPLVGTWLFGR
;
A
#
# COMPACT_ATOMS: atom_id res chain seq x y z
N MET A 1 -2.19 -1.00 -10.27
CA MET A 1 -2.67 -0.42 -8.98
C MET A 1 -3.40 -1.46 -8.14
N GLN A 2 -3.38 -1.34 -6.81
CA GLN A 2 -4.15 -2.17 -5.87
C GLN A 2 -5.22 -1.33 -5.15
N LEU A 3 -6.42 -1.90 -4.97
CA LEU A 3 -7.42 -1.46 -4.01
C LEU A 3 -7.77 -2.60 -3.05
N THR A 4 -7.97 -2.27 -1.78
CA THR A 4 -8.52 -3.20 -0.79
C THR A 4 -9.97 -2.81 -0.53
N TRP A 5 -10.91 -3.69 -0.86
CA TRP A 5 -12.32 -3.33 -1.03
C TRP A 5 -13.05 -3.19 0.32
N PRO A 6 -13.92 -2.18 0.49
CA PRO A 6 -14.72 -2.02 1.72
C PRO A 6 -15.73 -3.16 1.91
N HIS A 7 -15.94 -3.57 3.16
CA HIS A 7 -16.94 -4.58 3.52
C HIS A 7 -17.54 -4.32 4.92
N ALA A 8 -18.54 -5.12 5.29
CA ALA A 8 -19.31 -4.93 6.53
C ALA A 8 -18.52 -5.12 7.84
N GLU A 9 -17.29 -5.64 7.76
CA GLU A 9 -16.39 -5.81 8.92
C GLU A 9 -15.29 -4.75 8.96
N THR A 10 -15.32 -3.76 8.05
CA THR A 10 -14.46 -2.56 8.10
C THR A 10 -15.15 -1.44 8.88
N ASP A 11 -14.39 -0.39 9.22
CA ASP A 11 -14.90 0.81 9.90
C ASP A 11 -16.00 1.53 9.11
N TRP A 12 -16.16 1.22 7.81
CA TRP A 12 -17.17 1.78 6.93
C TRP A 12 -18.56 1.17 7.09
N ALA A 13 -18.76 0.18 7.94
CA ALA A 13 -20.02 -0.58 8.05
C ALA A 13 -21.29 0.29 8.12
N TYR A 14 -21.23 1.43 8.80
CA TYR A 14 -22.37 2.34 8.98
C TYR A 14 -22.73 3.18 7.74
N MET A 15 -21.82 3.27 6.76
CA MET A 15 -21.98 4.03 5.50
C MET A 15 -21.44 3.26 4.29
N LEU A 16 -21.57 1.93 4.35
CA LEU A 16 -20.93 1.02 3.40
C LEU A 16 -21.43 1.25 1.97
N GLU A 17 -22.68 1.65 1.78
CA GLU A 17 -23.25 1.94 0.47
C GLU A 17 -22.53 3.14 -0.19
N GLU A 18 -22.36 4.24 0.54
CA GLU A 18 -21.70 5.45 0.07
C GLU A 18 -20.22 5.21 -0.24
N VAL A 19 -19.52 4.47 0.63
CA VAL A 19 -18.10 4.12 0.44
C VAL A 19 -17.95 3.17 -0.75
N THR A 20 -18.82 2.18 -0.89
CA THR A 20 -18.83 1.28 -2.05
C THR A 20 -19.08 2.05 -3.35
N ALA A 21 -19.98 3.04 -3.34
CA ALA A 21 -20.20 3.90 -4.50
C ALA A 21 -18.98 4.75 -4.86
N CYS A 22 -18.20 5.19 -3.86
CA CYS A 22 -16.91 5.85 -4.09
C CYS A 22 -15.88 4.88 -4.71
N TYR A 23 -15.72 3.70 -4.13
CA TYR A 23 -14.81 2.65 -4.61
C TYR A 23 -15.14 2.19 -6.02
N LEU A 24 -16.42 2.13 -6.39
CA LEU A 24 -16.86 1.83 -7.76
C LEU A 24 -16.35 2.87 -8.76
N ARG A 25 -16.40 4.17 -8.41
CA ARG A 25 -15.86 5.25 -9.27
C ARG A 25 -14.34 5.18 -9.35
N LEU A 26 -13.65 4.94 -8.23
CA LEU A 26 -12.20 4.72 -8.22
C LEU A 26 -11.81 3.55 -9.12
N ALA A 27 -12.49 2.41 -8.97
CA ALA A 27 -12.23 1.22 -9.75
C ALA A 27 -12.44 1.48 -11.24
N TYR A 28 -13.50 2.19 -11.63
CA TYR A 28 -13.72 2.60 -13.01
C TYR A 28 -12.57 3.46 -13.54
N GLU A 29 -12.24 4.55 -12.87
CA GLU A 29 -11.23 5.50 -13.36
C GLU A 29 -9.83 4.85 -13.46
N ILE A 30 -9.48 3.96 -12.53
CA ILE A 30 -8.22 3.22 -12.63
C ILE A 30 -8.28 2.23 -13.79
N ALA A 31 -9.31 1.37 -13.82
CA ALA A 31 -9.37 0.23 -14.73
C ALA A 31 -9.51 0.63 -16.22
N ILE A 32 -10.01 1.83 -16.53
CA ILE A 32 -10.02 2.31 -17.93
C ILE A 32 -8.64 2.80 -18.41
N ARG A 33 -7.66 2.97 -17.51
CA ARG A 33 -6.31 3.50 -17.82
C ARG A 33 -5.21 2.45 -17.62
N GLU A 34 -5.35 1.60 -16.61
CA GLU A 34 -4.32 0.63 -16.24
C GLU A 34 -4.91 -0.61 -15.54
N PRO A 35 -4.15 -1.72 -15.43
CA PRO A 35 -4.57 -2.88 -14.67
C PRO A 35 -4.84 -2.56 -13.19
N LEU A 36 -6.00 -3.00 -12.71
CA LEU A 36 -6.43 -2.86 -11.32
C LEU A 36 -6.48 -4.23 -10.65
N LEU A 37 -5.82 -4.38 -9.52
CA LEU A 37 -6.02 -5.49 -8.59
C LEU A 37 -6.98 -5.07 -7.48
N ILE A 38 -8.04 -5.85 -7.26
CA ILE A 38 -8.95 -5.69 -6.12
C ILE A 38 -8.74 -6.86 -5.16
N VAL A 39 -8.38 -6.55 -3.93
CA VAL A 39 -8.29 -7.49 -2.81
C VAL A 39 -9.55 -7.37 -1.96
N ALA A 40 -10.21 -8.47 -1.66
CA ALA A 40 -11.41 -8.49 -0.81
C ALA A 40 -11.61 -9.87 -0.16
N PRO A 41 -12.29 -9.98 1.00
CA PRO A 41 -12.62 -11.28 1.58
C PRO A 41 -13.52 -12.11 0.65
N GLY A 42 -14.54 -11.49 0.05
CA GLY A 42 -15.43 -12.11 -0.94
C GLY A 42 -15.37 -11.40 -2.28
N THR A 43 -14.76 -12.02 -3.29
CA THR A 43 -14.55 -11.37 -4.60
C THR A 43 -15.71 -11.55 -5.57
N GLU A 44 -16.56 -12.56 -5.40
CA GLU A 44 -17.67 -12.82 -6.32
C GLU A 44 -18.70 -11.69 -6.30
N SER A 45 -19.07 -11.19 -5.12
CA SER A 45 -20.02 -10.09 -4.96
C SER A 45 -19.47 -8.79 -5.54
N VAL A 46 -18.20 -8.50 -5.30
CA VAL A 46 -17.50 -7.33 -5.84
C VAL A 46 -17.41 -7.41 -7.36
N ARG A 47 -17.03 -8.58 -7.90
CA ARG A 47 -16.99 -8.81 -9.35
C ARG A 47 -18.36 -8.59 -9.97
N LYS A 48 -19.42 -9.22 -9.43
CA LYS A 48 -20.79 -9.07 -9.92
C LYS A 48 -21.24 -7.62 -9.93
N LEU A 49 -20.98 -6.88 -8.85
CA LEU A 49 -21.30 -5.45 -8.76
C LEU A 49 -20.59 -4.65 -9.85
N LEU A 50 -19.29 -4.86 -10.05
CA LEU A 50 -18.51 -4.12 -11.04
C LEU A 50 -18.93 -4.49 -12.48
N GLU A 51 -19.19 -5.76 -12.77
CA GLU A 51 -19.71 -6.21 -14.06
C GLU A 51 -21.11 -5.66 -14.37
N GLU A 52 -21.96 -5.47 -13.36
CA GLU A 52 -23.28 -4.86 -13.53
C GLU A 52 -23.20 -3.35 -13.80
N LYS A 53 -22.28 -2.65 -13.14
CA LYS A 53 -22.25 -1.18 -13.12
C LYS A 53 -21.24 -0.54 -14.06
N LEU A 54 -20.20 -1.25 -14.47
CA LEU A 54 -19.10 -0.73 -15.28
C LEU A 54 -19.09 -1.36 -16.68
N PRO A 55 -18.61 -0.64 -17.71
CA PRO A 55 -18.51 -1.20 -19.05
C PRO A 55 -17.43 -2.28 -19.10
N GLN A 56 -17.60 -3.25 -20.01
CA GLN A 56 -16.67 -4.38 -20.20
C GLN A 56 -15.21 -3.95 -20.37
N ARG A 57 -14.97 -2.81 -21.04
CA ARG A 57 -13.62 -2.25 -21.24
C ARG A 57 -12.88 -1.95 -19.93
N ALA A 58 -13.62 -1.65 -18.85
CA ALA A 58 -13.06 -1.45 -17.52
C ALA A 58 -12.90 -2.80 -16.81
N THR A 59 -13.94 -3.62 -16.76
CA THR A 59 -13.95 -4.86 -15.95
C THR A 59 -12.95 -5.90 -16.43
N GLN A 60 -12.63 -5.95 -17.74
CA GLN A 60 -11.59 -6.82 -18.28
C GLN A 60 -10.16 -6.50 -17.78
N ASN A 61 -9.93 -5.27 -17.30
CA ASN A 61 -8.65 -4.84 -16.73
C ASN A 61 -8.60 -5.05 -15.20
N ILE A 62 -9.66 -5.59 -14.60
CA ILE A 62 -9.75 -5.83 -13.16
C ILE A 62 -9.40 -7.30 -12.87
N ARG A 63 -8.39 -7.48 -12.02
CA ARG A 63 -8.05 -8.75 -11.40
C ARG A 63 -8.56 -8.76 -9.97
N TYR A 64 -8.94 -9.93 -9.49
CA TYR A 64 -9.50 -10.11 -8.15
C TYR A 64 -8.64 -11.10 -7.38
N PHE A 65 -8.42 -10.81 -6.10
CA PHE A 65 -7.74 -11.72 -5.19
C PHE A 65 -8.52 -11.84 -3.88
N SER A 66 -8.88 -13.06 -3.50
CA SER A 66 -9.62 -13.30 -2.26
C SER A 66 -8.65 -13.38 -1.08
N CYS A 67 -8.78 -12.43 -0.16
CA CYS A 67 -7.99 -12.36 1.06
C CYS A 67 -8.79 -11.67 2.16
N PRO A 68 -8.79 -12.18 3.41
CA PRO A 68 -9.26 -11.43 4.56
C PRO A 68 -8.49 -10.11 4.72
N THR A 69 -9.19 -9.08 5.17
CA THR A 69 -8.69 -7.69 5.30
C THR A 69 -9.28 -7.10 6.58
N ASN A 70 -8.54 -6.23 7.27
CA ASN A 70 -9.05 -5.45 8.39
C ASN A 70 -9.69 -4.15 7.90
N ASP A 71 -9.04 -3.46 6.97
CA ASP A 71 -9.52 -2.21 6.39
C ASP A 71 -9.06 -2.07 4.93
N THR A 72 -9.14 -0.86 4.39
CA THR A 72 -9.17 -0.57 2.95
C THR A 72 -7.93 0.17 2.44
N TRP A 73 -6.97 0.46 3.34
CA TRP A 73 -5.85 1.38 3.11
C TRP A 73 -4.67 0.74 2.36
N ALA A 74 -4.91 0.30 1.12
CA ALA A 74 -3.89 -0.32 0.28
C ALA A 74 -2.62 0.52 0.11
N ARG A 75 -2.72 1.85 0.18
CA ARG A 75 -1.56 2.76 0.17
C ARG A 75 -0.54 2.46 1.27
N ASP A 76 -1.00 2.00 2.43
CA ASP A 76 -0.17 1.86 3.61
C ASP A 76 0.34 0.43 3.83
N HIS A 77 -0.43 -0.59 3.42
CA HIS A 77 -0.06 -1.99 3.62
C HIS A 77 0.43 -2.72 2.36
N ALA A 78 0.11 -2.25 1.15
CA ALA A 78 0.52 -2.94 -0.07
C ALA A 78 2.03 -2.80 -0.30
N PHE A 79 2.58 -3.69 -1.11
CA PHE A 79 3.99 -3.62 -1.55
C PHE A 79 4.40 -2.22 -1.99
N LEU A 80 5.55 -1.76 -1.51
CA LEU A 80 6.30 -0.71 -2.19
C LEU A 80 7.11 -1.35 -3.32
N THR A 81 6.94 -0.87 -4.55
CA THR A 81 7.65 -1.42 -5.70
C THR A 81 8.83 -0.54 -6.06
N VAL A 82 10.04 -1.12 -6.06
CA VAL A 82 11.25 -0.50 -6.59
C VAL A 82 11.51 -1.08 -7.98
N VAL A 83 11.81 -0.21 -8.95
CA VAL A 83 12.13 -0.61 -10.32
C VAL A 83 13.62 -0.39 -10.55
N ASN A 84 14.33 -1.46 -10.87
CA ASN A 84 15.76 -1.44 -11.15
C ASN A 84 16.06 -2.12 -12.50
N GLN A 85 17.35 -2.24 -12.86
CA GLN A 85 17.76 -2.85 -14.14
C GLN A 85 17.43 -4.35 -14.26
N GLU A 86 17.30 -5.05 -13.13
CA GLU A 86 16.97 -6.47 -13.04
C GLU A 86 15.46 -6.72 -13.04
N GLY A 87 14.65 -5.68 -12.83
CA GLY A 87 13.19 -5.70 -12.88
C GLY A 87 12.54 -5.02 -11.69
N ASN A 88 11.34 -5.51 -11.33
CA ASN A 88 10.58 -5.00 -10.19
C ASN A 88 10.94 -5.79 -8.93
N GLU A 89 11.22 -5.08 -7.83
CA GLU A 89 11.28 -5.62 -6.48
C GLU A 89 10.02 -5.20 -5.70
N LEU A 90 9.37 -6.16 -5.06
CA LEU A 90 8.15 -5.97 -4.28
C LEU A 90 8.54 -6.02 -2.80
N LEU A 91 8.71 -4.85 -2.20
CA LEU A 91 9.15 -4.70 -0.80
C LEU A 91 7.96 -4.86 0.15
N ASP A 92 8.06 -5.84 1.05
CA ASP A 92 7.03 -6.19 2.02
C ASP A 92 7.38 -5.66 3.42
N PHE A 93 6.97 -4.43 3.72
CA PHE A 93 7.16 -3.83 5.03
C PHE A 93 6.05 -4.23 6.00
N THR A 94 6.37 -4.25 7.30
CA THR A 94 5.36 -4.50 8.32
C THR A 94 4.38 -3.31 8.41
N PHE A 95 3.10 -3.61 8.29
CA PHE A 95 1.99 -2.71 8.63
C PHE A 95 1.39 -3.09 9.98
N ASN A 96 1.28 -2.13 10.90
CA ASN A 96 0.80 -2.38 12.28
C ASN A 96 -0.42 -1.54 12.68
N GLY A 97 -1.20 -1.03 11.73
CA GLY A 97 -2.38 -0.21 12.04
C GLY A 97 -2.01 1.15 12.61
N TRP A 98 -1.03 1.82 12.00
CA TRP A 98 -0.48 3.13 12.37
C TRP A 98 -0.02 3.26 13.83
N GLY A 99 0.69 2.26 14.32
CA GLY A 99 1.21 2.20 15.67
C GLY A 99 0.27 1.50 16.65
N GLY A 100 -0.41 0.45 16.17
CA GLY A 100 -1.35 -0.35 16.97
C GLY A 100 -2.64 0.38 17.31
N LYS A 101 -3.03 1.41 16.54
CA LYS A 101 -4.30 2.12 16.75
C LYS A 101 -5.50 1.26 16.36
N PHE A 102 -5.31 0.41 15.36
CA PHE A 102 -6.31 -0.51 14.84
C PHE A 102 -5.67 -1.89 14.68
N GLU A 103 -6.49 -2.93 14.65
CA GLU A 103 -6.01 -4.25 14.27
C GLU A 103 -5.70 -4.28 12.77
N ALA A 104 -4.55 -4.85 12.42
CA ALA A 104 -3.94 -4.85 11.10
C ALA A 104 -3.34 -6.21 10.71
N SER A 105 -3.51 -7.26 11.52
CA SER A 105 -2.89 -8.57 11.26
C SER A 105 -3.32 -9.20 9.92
N LEU A 106 -4.56 -8.97 9.48
CA LEU A 106 -5.04 -9.43 8.17
C LEU A 106 -4.45 -8.59 7.04
N ASP A 107 -4.39 -7.26 7.22
CA ASP A 107 -3.82 -6.35 6.22
C ASP A 107 -2.32 -6.62 6.00
N ASN A 108 -1.58 -6.80 7.09
CA ASN A 108 -0.15 -7.15 7.05
C ASN A 108 0.13 -8.50 6.37
N ALA A 109 -0.86 -9.40 6.35
CA ALA A 109 -0.74 -10.72 5.72
C ALA A 109 -1.08 -10.73 4.21
N ILE A 110 -1.59 -9.63 3.66
CA ILE A 110 -2.02 -9.55 2.25
C ILE A 110 -0.84 -9.80 1.30
N ASN A 111 0.28 -9.13 1.51
CA ASN A 111 1.45 -9.19 0.64
C ASN A 111 2.05 -10.60 0.58
N ALA A 112 2.22 -11.25 1.73
CA ALA A 112 2.69 -12.63 1.81
C ALA A 112 1.83 -13.63 1.01
N ARG A 113 0.52 -13.37 0.89
CA ARG A 113 -0.43 -14.17 0.09
C ARG A 113 -0.41 -13.79 -1.39
N LEU A 114 -0.15 -12.53 -1.71
CA LEU A 114 -0.12 -12.00 -3.08
C LEU A 114 1.20 -12.22 -3.82
N LYS A 115 2.32 -12.42 -3.11
CA LYS A 115 3.68 -12.37 -3.68
C LYS A 115 3.87 -13.25 -4.93
N ASP A 116 3.28 -14.44 -4.96
CA ASP A 116 3.42 -15.39 -6.08
C ASP A 116 2.44 -15.10 -7.24
N THR A 117 1.50 -14.17 -7.05
CA THR A 117 0.51 -13.75 -8.06
C THR A 117 0.98 -12.54 -8.87
N LEU A 118 1.93 -11.77 -8.33
CA LEU A 118 2.44 -10.54 -8.92
C LEU A 118 3.76 -10.77 -9.66
N HIS A 119 4.04 -9.88 -10.62
CA HIS A 119 5.30 -9.89 -11.37
C HIS A 119 6.33 -9.02 -10.66
N GLY A 120 7.26 -9.66 -9.96
CA GLY A 120 8.40 -9.00 -9.32
C GLY A 120 9.09 -9.94 -8.35
N LYS A 121 10.31 -9.60 -7.96
CA LYS A 121 11.06 -10.30 -6.93
C LYS A 121 10.54 -9.87 -5.57
N TYR A 122 9.99 -10.80 -4.79
CA TYR A 122 9.61 -10.54 -3.41
C TYR A 122 10.83 -10.23 -2.55
N VAL A 123 10.75 -9.18 -1.74
CA VAL A 123 11.77 -8.80 -0.76
C VAL A 123 11.11 -8.66 0.61
N ASP A 124 11.53 -9.51 1.53
CA ASP A 124 11.08 -9.46 2.93
C ASP A 124 11.69 -8.24 3.63
N CYS A 125 10.84 -7.34 4.10
CA CYS A 125 11.20 -6.15 4.87
C CYS A 125 10.44 -6.09 6.21
N LEU A 126 9.96 -7.24 6.71
CA LEU A 126 9.06 -7.32 7.86
C LEU A 126 9.73 -6.95 9.20
N ASP A 127 11.06 -6.82 9.21
CA ASP A 127 11.85 -6.29 10.33
C ASP A 127 11.73 -4.76 10.51
N PHE A 128 11.02 -4.08 9.62
CA PHE A 128 10.82 -2.64 9.63
C PHE A 128 9.36 -2.26 9.39
N ILE A 129 8.81 -1.41 10.27
CA ILE A 129 7.45 -0.89 10.14
C ILE A 129 7.49 0.36 9.26
N LEU A 130 6.76 0.34 8.14
CA LEU A 130 6.66 1.47 7.23
C LEU A 130 5.33 1.46 6.49
N GLU A 131 4.62 2.58 6.51
CA GLU A 131 3.44 2.79 5.67
C GLU A 131 3.82 3.52 4.37
N GLY A 132 3.33 3.01 3.23
CA GLY A 132 3.59 3.65 1.94
C GLY A 132 3.08 5.09 1.84
N GLY A 133 2.03 5.48 2.58
CA GLY A 133 1.55 6.86 2.66
C GLY A 133 2.44 7.81 3.46
N SER A 134 3.45 7.31 4.17
CA SER A 134 4.41 8.11 4.96
C SER A 134 5.64 8.56 4.17
N VAL A 135 5.80 8.07 2.93
CA VAL A 135 6.96 8.32 2.08
C VAL A 135 6.53 8.76 0.68
N GLU A 136 7.30 9.66 0.08
CA GLU A 136 7.09 10.14 -1.29
C GLU A 136 8.45 10.31 -1.98
N THR A 137 8.56 9.98 -3.26
CA THR A 137 9.84 10.03 -3.99
C THR A 137 9.71 10.83 -5.28
N ASP A 138 10.78 11.53 -5.66
CA ASP A 138 10.86 12.23 -6.94
C ASP A 138 11.32 11.31 -8.10
N GLY A 139 11.66 10.05 -7.79
CA GLY A 139 12.22 9.08 -8.74
C GLY A 139 13.66 9.38 -9.18
N LYS A 140 14.34 10.34 -8.53
CA LYS A 140 15.74 10.73 -8.80
C LYS A 140 16.63 10.56 -7.57
N GLY A 141 16.19 9.69 -6.66
CA GLY A 141 16.92 9.34 -5.44
C GLY A 141 16.63 10.25 -4.25
N THR A 142 15.62 11.12 -4.32
CA THR A 142 15.19 11.93 -3.16
C THR A 142 13.90 11.36 -2.56
N LEU A 143 13.85 11.30 -1.23
CA LEU A 143 12.67 10.89 -0.46
C LEU A 143 12.18 12.04 0.43
N LEU A 144 10.89 12.30 0.39
CA LEU A 144 10.18 13.15 1.33
C LEU A 144 9.41 12.26 2.32
N THR A 145 9.56 12.56 3.61
CA THR A 145 8.84 11.89 4.71
C THR A 145 8.78 12.82 5.92
N THR A 146 8.14 12.40 7.01
CA THR A 146 8.00 13.21 8.23
C THR A 146 8.67 12.54 9.42
N ALA A 147 9.42 13.35 10.18
CA ALA A 147 10.09 12.88 11.38
C ALA A 147 9.09 12.43 12.46
N GLU A 148 7.93 13.10 12.59
CA GLU A 148 6.91 12.72 13.58
C GLU A 148 6.31 11.33 13.31
N CYS A 149 6.28 10.90 12.04
CA CYS A 149 5.80 9.58 11.66
C CYS A 149 6.90 8.51 11.86
N LEU A 150 8.05 8.66 11.19
CA LEU A 150 9.08 7.62 11.17
C LEU A 150 9.79 7.43 12.52
N LEU A 151 9.97 8.51 13.29
CA LEU A 151 10.64 8.45 14.60
C LEU A 151 9.66 8.22 15.75
N ASN A 152 8.38 7.95 15.45
CA ASN A 152 7.42 7.67 16.51
C ASN A 152 7.81 6.36 17.24
N PRO A 153 7.85 6.34 18.58
CA PRO A 153 8.19 5.12 19.34
C PRO A 153 7.27 3.93 19.09
N ASN A 154 6.07 4.13 18.53
CA ASN A 154 5.16 3.04 18.16
C ASN A 154 5.40 2.47 16.75
N ARG A 155 6.43 2.94 16.04
CA ARG A 155 6.94 2.36 14.80
C ARG A 155 8.15 1.51 15.11
N ASN A 156 9.34 2.08 14.98
CA ASN A 156 10.60 1.37 15.09
C ASN A 156 11.45 1.90 16.26
N PRO A 157 11.04 1.70 17.53
CA PRO A 157 11.74 2.25 18.70
C PRO A 157 13.18 1.72 18.86
N GLN A 158 13.52 0.62 18.18
CA GLN A 158 14.85 0.04 18.15
C GLN A 158 15.83 0.78 17.25
N PHE A 159 15.36 1.65 16.35
CA PHE A 159 16.20 2.38 15.40
C PHE A 159 16.21 3.87 15.75
N ASP A 160 17.40 4.46 15.74
CA ASP A 160 17.53 5.90 15.72
C ASP A 160 17.35 6.44 14.29
N ARG A 161 17.39 7.77 14.19
CA ARG A 161 17.24 8.50 12.94
C ARG A 161 18.26 8.08 11.87
N ALA A 162 19.53 7.95 12.25
CA ALA A 162 20.60 7.64 11.29
C ALA A 162 20.43 6.23 10.74
N HIS A 163 20.03 5.27 11.58
CA HIS A 163 19.72 3.91 11.14
C HIS A 163 18.51 3.87 10.20
N ILE A 164 17.44 4.61 10.51
CA ILE A 164 16.26 4.71 9.63
C ILE A 164 16.63 5.32 8.27
N GLU A 165 17.41 6.40 8.26
CA GLU A 165 17.91 7.02 7.04
C GLU A 165 18.65 5.99 6.16
N VAL A 166 19.62 5.28 6.74
CA VAL A 166 20.41 4.25 6.02
C VAL A 166 19.51 3.14 5.48
N LEU A 167 18.63 2.56 6.31
CA LEU A 167 17.75 1.46 5.90
C LEU A 167 16.83 1.85 4.75
N LEU A 168 16.23 3.03 4.81
CA LEU A 168 15.39 3.53 3.72
C LEU A 168 16.23 3.80 2.46
N GLY A 169 17.43 4.35 2.62
CA GLY A 169 18.37 4.57 1.53
C GLY A 169 18.72 3.28 0.78
N GLU A 170 19.05 2.23 1.51
CA GLU A 170 19.40 0.91 0.96
C GLU A 170 18.20 0.22 0.31
N ARG A 171 17.06 0.15 1.01
CA ARG A 171 15.87 -0.60 0.53
C ARG A 171 15.18 0.09 -0.63
N LEU A 172 15.11 1.42 -0.64
CA LEU A 172 14.42 2.19 -1.67
C LEU A 172 15.35 2.70 -2.79
N GLY A 173 16.65 2.41 -2.72
CA GLY A 173 17.63 2.80 -3.74
C GLY A 173 17.84 4.32 -3.86
N LEU A 174 17.89 5.02 -2.73
CA LEU A 174 17.94 6.48 -2.67
C LEU A 174 19.37 7.02 -2.52
N HIS A 175 19.58 8.25 -3.00
CA HIS A 175 20.78 9.03 -2.66
C HIS A 175 20.48 9.77 -1.36
N LEU A 176 21.08 9.32 -0.26
CA LEU A 176 20.83 9.86 1.08
C LEU A 176 21.02 11.39 1.13
N PHE A 177 19.94 12.11 1.45
CA PHE A 177 19.94 13.48 1.96
C PHE A 177 19.37 13.47 3.39
N PRO A 178 19.83 14.34 4.31
CA PRO A 178 19.38 14.29 5.69
C PRO A 178 17.87 14.48 5.79
N LEU A 179 17.18 13.72 6.66
CA LEU A 179 15.77 13.99 6.97
C LEU A 179 15.64 15.47 7.35
N VAL A 180 14.68 16.18 6.79
CA VAL A 180 14.43 17.59 7.12
C VAL A 180 13.12 17.64 7.90
N GLY A 181 13.14 18.24 9.09
CA GLY A 181 11.90 18.59 9.78
C GLY A 181 11.20 19.74 9.05
N THR A 182 9.88 19.63 8.92
CA THR A 182 8.94 20.56 8.26
C THR A 182 9.52 21.37 7.09
N TRP A 183 9.33 20.83 5.88
CA TRP A 183 9.49 21.45 4.55
C TRP A 183 10.86 21.32 3.87
N LEU A 184 10.76 21.05 2.56
CA LEU A 184 11.79 20.89 1.53
C LEU A 184 12.73 22.10 1.44
N PHE A 185 14.02 21.87 1.16
CA PHE A 185 14.54 21.97 -0.21
C PHE A 185 16.01 21.54 -0.27
N GLY A 186 16.30 20.66 -1.24
CA GLY A 186 17.62 20.55 -1.81
C GLY A 186 17.95 21.83 -2.59
N ARG A 187 19.05 22.48 -2.18
CA ARG A 187 20.10 22.98 -3.06
C ARG A 187 21.44 22.71 -2.39
#